data_AF-A0A1R2CDP5-F1
#
_entry.id   AF-A0A1R2CDP5-F1
#
_cell.length_a   1.000
_cell.length_b   1.000
_cell.length_c   1.000
_cell.angle_alpha   90.00
_cell.angle_beta   90.00
_cell.angle_gamma   90.00
#
_symmetry.space_group_name_H-M   'P 1'
#
loop_
_entity.id
_entity.type
_entity.pdbx_description
1 polymer ?
#
loop_
_entity_poly.entity_id
_entity_poly.type
_entity_poly.pdbx_seq_one_letter_code
_entity_poly.pdbx_strand_id
1 'polypeptide(L)'
;MENQIQDEYTLSLEKSDYIQLEAELHKVQKTLKVETKRLVRLTSQLQLTRQQIELYSKEAEKALEELKDTNWRITKELCGELRKITNPSRTLVDVCEKIMLILDQTENTFQNFKTLTKSFSLFKTLMSSKQSQNLSDTLINNILPIWKNQTLVQAKLYKISKCGCLLAKWVNLLVEYNLKTETINSSKRREPVLDQKIKASNIIVSGIERQMENIKEMLSIKKHDFENRLDMPHEEFTAKFNFFGNDDGYFREDTRKMGRQSILSELNPNLMSKTAFPNLSDPHLYDENSIKMIGHNIKYEGKYDDAGCFSIKFFCL
;
A
#
# COMPACT_ATOMS: atom_id res chain seq x y z
N MET A 1 -63.53 33.81 -2.56
CA MET A 1 -62.94 33.09 -3.71
C MET A 1 -61.45 33.42 -3.83
N GLU A 2 -61.05 34.69 -3.82
CA GLU A 2 -59.63 35.09 -3.82
C GLU A 2 -58.82 34.52 -2.63
N ASN A 3 -59.35 34.57 -1.40
CA ASN A 3 -58.66 34.01 -0.22
C ASN A 3 -58.41 32.50 -0.32
N GLN A 4 -59.36 31.73 -0.86
CA GLN A 4 -59.21 30.27 -1.02
C GLN A 4 -58.13 29.90 -2.05
N ILE A 5 -58.03 30.66 -3.15
CA ILE A 5 -57.00 30.45 -4.17
C ILE A 5 -55.61 30.78 -3.61
N GLN A 6 -55.51 31.81 -2.77
CA GLN A 6 -54.25 32.22 -2.15
C GLN A 6 -53.78 31.22 -1.08
N ASP A 7 -54.70 30.65 -0.31
CA ASP A 7 -54.40 29.61 0.68
C ASP A 7 -53.97 28.29 0.01
N GLU A 8 -54.62 27.88 -1.08
CA GLU A 8 -54.24 26.71 -1.88
C GLU A 8 -52.85 26.86 -2.52
N TYR A 9 -52.53 28.05 -3.04
CA TYR A 9 -51.21 28.34 -3.62
C TYR A 9 -50.10 28.27 -2.55
N THR A 10 -50.36 28.83 -1.37
CA THR A 10 -49.40 28.81 -0.24
C THR A 10 -49.14 27.39 0.24
N LEU A 11 -50.19 26.58 0.39
CA LEU A 11 -50.08 25.17 0.77
C LEU A 11 -49.33 24.34 -0.27
N SER A 12 -49.53 24.62 -1.57
CA SER A 12 -48.78 23.97 -2.65
C SER A 12 -47.29 24.29 -2.60
N LEU A 13 -46.93 25.55 -2.30
CA LEU A 13 -45.54 25.97 -2.20
C LEU A 13 -44.82 25.27 -1.03
N GLU A 14 -45.47 25.23 0.14
CA GLU A 14 -44.90 24.61 1.34
C GLU A 14 -44.72 23.09 1.20
N LYS A 15 -45.63 22.41 0.49
CA LYS A 15 -45.48 20.99 0.16
C LYS A 15 -44.29 20.75 -0.77
N SER A 16 -44.10 21.61 -1.76
CA SER A 16 -42.94 21.55 -2.65
C SER A 16 -41.64 21.70 -1.85
N ASP A 17 -41.58 22.66 -0.92
CA ASP A 17 -40.42 22.87 -0.05
C ASP A 17 -40.12 21.66 0.84
N TYR A 18 -41.15 21.03 1.41
CA TYR A 18 -41.00 19.82 2.23
C TYR A 18 -40.42 18.66 1.43
N ILE A 19 -40.99 18.38 0.25
CA ILE A 19 -40.49 17.33 -0.66
C ILE A 19 -39.04 17.60 -1.08
N GLN A 20 -38.70 18.86 -1.31
CA GLN A 20 -37.33 19.25 -1.65
C GLN A 20 -36.36 18.98 -0.49
N LEU A 21 -36.74 19.29 0.75
CA LEU A 21 -35.94 19.00 1.95
C LEU A 21 -35.76 17.49 2.16
N GLU A 22 -36.79 16.67 1.93
CA GLU A 22 -36.66 15.20 1.99
C GLU A 22 -35.71 14.65 0.93
N ALA A 23 -35.81 15.17 -0.30
CA ALA A 23 -34.89 14.79 -1.38
C ALA A 23 -33.44 15.18 -1.05
N GLU A 24 -33.23 16.36 -0.47
CA GLU A 24 -31.93 16.82 0.00
C GLU A 24 -31.40 15.95 1.14
N LEU A 25 -32.23 15.61 2.13
CA LEU A 25 -31.89 14.71 3.22
C LEU A 25 -31.39 13.37 2.68
N HIS A 26 -32.12 12.77 1.74
CA HIS A 26 -31.74 11.50 1.13
C HIS A 26 -30.43 11.60 0.35
N LYS A 27 -30.18 12.72 -0.33
CA LYS A 27 -28.90 12.98 -1.00
C LYS A 27 -27.74 13.09 0.01
N VAL A 28 -27.93 13.82 1.10
CA VAL A 28 -26.93 13.97 2.18
C VAL A 28 -26.63 12.62 2.84
N GLN A 29 -27.65 11.80 3.12
CA GLN A 29 -27.49 10.44 3.65
C GLN A 29 -26.67 9.53 2.71
N LYS A 30 -26.92 9.60 1.40
CA LYS A 30 -26.13 8.85 0.40
C LYS A 30 -24.66 9.28 0.41
N THR A 31 -24.40 10.59 0.41
CA THR A 31 -23.03 11.13 0.50
C THR A 31 -22.35 10.72 1.80
N LEU A 32 -23.04 10.81 2.94
CA LEU A 32 -22.54 10.36 4.24
C LEU A 32 -22.09 8.89 4.18
N LYS A 33 -22.95 8.00 3.66
CA LYS A 33 -22.64 6.57 3.53
C LYS A 33 -21.40 6.32 2.68
N VAL A 34 -21.18 7.09 1.61
CA VAL A 34 -19.99 6.97 0.76
C VAL A 34 -18.73 7.43 1.48
N GLU A 35 -18.76 8.60 2.12
CA GLU A 35 -17.61 9.15 2.85
C GLU A 35 -17.26 8.33 4.10
N THR A 36 -18.24 7.81 4.83
CA THR A 36 -17.98 6.87 5.95
C THR A 36 -17.29 5.59 5.44
N LYS A 37 -17.71 5.04 4.30
CA LYS A 37 -17.02 3.87 3.70
C LYS A 37 -15.58 4.19 3.29
N ARG A 38 -15.35 5.38 2.73
CA ARG A 38 -14.01 5.85 2.37
C ARG A 38 -13.13 6.00 3.61
N LEU A 39 -13.64 6.60 4.68
CA LEU A 39 -12.96 6.74 5.96
C LEU A 39 -12.55 5.36 6.53
N VAL A 40 -13.47 4.40 6.56
CA VAL A 40 -13.19 3.03 7.03
C VAL A 40 -12.05 2.38 6.22
N ARG A 41 -12.04 2.54 4.89
CA ARG A 41 -10.95 2.03 4.04
C ARG A 41 -9.61 2.68 4.36
N LEU A 42 -9.57 3.99 4.56
CA LEU A 42 -8.34 4.71 4.93
C LEU A 42 -7.80 4.25 6.29
N THR A 43 -8.68 4.11 7.28
CA THR A 43 -8.32 3.60 8.61
C THR A 43 -7.77 2.16 8.54
N SER A 44 -8.40 1.29 7.74
CA SER A 44 -7.91 -0.06 7.50
C SER A 44 -6.53 -0.07 6.83
N GLN A 45 -6.30 0.78 5.82
CA GLN A 45 -4.98 0.90 5.17
C GLN A 45 -3.90 1.40 6.14
N LEU A 46 -4.23 2.35 7.02
CA LEU A 46 -3.31 2.83 8.05
C LEU A 46 -2.93 1.70 9.03
N GLN A 47 -3.92 0.93 9.49
CA GLN A 47 -3.68 -0.21 10.38
C GLN A 47 -2.77 -1.25 9.74
N LEU A 48 -3.01 -1.61 8.47
CA LEU A 48 -2.14 -2.53 7.73
C LEU A 48 -0.72 -1.98 7.58
N THR A 49 -0.59 -0.67 7.30
CA THR A 49 0.73 -0.02 7.19
C THR A 49 1.50 -0.08 8.51
N ARG A 50 0.82 0.13 9.65
CA ARG A 50 1.44 0.02 10.99
C ARG A 50 1.87 -1.42 11.31
N GLN A 51 1.02 -2.40 11.01
CA GLN A 51 1.36 -3.82 11.18
C GLN A 51 2.57 -4.21 10.31
N GLN A 52 2.62 -3.71 9.07
CA GLN A 52 3.75 -3.91 8.17
C GLN A 52 5.05 -3.32 8.74
N ILE A 53 5.01 -2.10 9.28
CA ILE A 53 6.17 -1.47 9.95
C ILE A 53 6.63 -2.34 11.13
N GLU A 54 5.72 -2.79 11.98
CA GLU A 54 6.04 -3.62 13.14
C GLU A 54 6.70 -4.95 12.75
N LEU A 55 6.08 -5.68 11.81
CA LEU A 55 6.58 -6.96 11.32
C LEU A 55 7.98 -6.82 10.73
N TYR A 56 8.17 -5.90 9.77
CA TYR A 56 9.45 -5.75 9.12
C TYR A 56 10.52 -5.19 10.06
N SER A 57 10.16 -4.41 11.09
CA SER A 57 11.12 -3.94 12.10
C SER A 57 11.71 -5.11 12.89
N LYS A 58 10.86 -6.03 13.38
CA LYS A 58 11.31 -7.25 14.08
C LYS A 58 12.17 -8.14 13.16
N GLU A 59 11.75 -8.29 11.91
CA GLU A 59 12.49 -9.08 10.93
C GLU A 59 13.83 -8.46 10.50
N ALA A 60 13.92 -7.13 10.47
CA ALA A 60 15.16 -6.40 10.17
C ALA A 60 16.13 -6.50 11.36
N GLU A 61 15.64 -6.34 12.59
CA GLU A 61 16.43 -6.55 13.80
C GLU A 61 17.01 -7.96 13.87
N LYS A 62 16.17 -8.98 13.60
CA LYS A 62 16.63 -10.37 13.52
C LYS A 62 17.72 -10.54 12.46
N ALA A 63 17.52 -10.03 11.25
CA ALA A 63 18.52 -10.11 10.19
C ALA A 63 19.83 -9.41 10.57
N LEU A 64 19.75 -8.28 11.26
CA LEU A 64 20.91 -7.53 11.75
C LEU A 64 21.69 -8.30 12.83
N GLU A 65 21.00 -8.93 13.78
CA GLU A 65 21.65 -9.76 14.80
C GLU A 65 22.30 -11.01 14.18
N GLU A 66 21.62 -11.67 13.26
CA GLU A 66 22.22 -12.78 12.50
C GLU A 66 23.42 -12.32 11.65
N LEU A 67 23.38 -11.10 11.12
CA LEU A 67 24.48 -10.50 10.35
C LEU A 67 25.69 -10.25 11.25
N LYS A 68 25.47 -9.78 12.49
CA LYS A 68 26.50 -9.60 13.52
C LYS A 68 27.11 -10.93 13.95
N ASP A 69 26.29 -11.92 14.26
CA ASP A 69 26.73 -13.28 14.62
C ASP A 69 27.53 -13.92 13.47
N THR A 70 27.02 -13.84 12.24
CA THR A 70 27.73 -14.37 11.06
C THR A 70 29.08 -13.67 10.88
N ASN A 71 29.14 -12.36 11.04
CA ASN A 71 30.40 -11.61 11.00
C ASN A 71 31.35 -12.09 12.12
N TRP A 72 30.86 -12.27 13.36
CA TRP A 72 31.66 -12.75 14.48
C TRP A 72 32.25 -14.16 14.24
N ARG A 73 31.49 -15.06 13.63
CA ARG A 73 31.94 -16.42 13.27
C ARG A 73 33.01 -16.47 12.19
N ILE A 74 33.19 -15.41 11.41
CA ILE A 74 34.28 -15.32 10.43
C ILE A 74 35.56 -15.01 11.20
N THR A 75 36.43 -16.01 11.35
CA THR A 75 37.69 -15.90 12.10
C THR A 75 38.93 -15.79 11.19
N LYS A 76 40.06 -15.41 11.78
CA LYS A 76 41.34 -15.27 11.08
C LYS A 76 41.81 -16.60 10.49
N GLU A 77 41.55 -17.70 11.19
CA GLU A 77 41.92 -19.06 10.81
C GLU A 77 41.13 -19.49 9.56
N LEU A 78 39.81 -19.28 9.56
CA LEU A 78 38.93 -19.56 8.43
C LEU A 78 39.32 -18.74 7.18
N CYS A 79 39.65 -17.46 7.36
CA CYS A 79 40.22 -16.64 6.29
C CYS A 79 41.59 -17.17 5.82
N GLY A 80 42.40 -17.70 6.74
CA GLY A 80 43.68 -18.35 6.44
C GLY A 80 43.55 -19.57 5.54
N GLU A 81 42.59 -20.45 5.84
CA GLU A 81 42.26 -21.61 5.00
C GLU A 81 41.81 -21.16 3.60
N LEU A 82 40.94 -20.15 3.54
CA LEU A 82 40.44 -19.61 2.28
C LEU A 82 41.56 -19.07 1.39
N ARG A 83 42.60 -18.46 1.98
CA ARG A 83 43.77 -17.97 1.22
C ARG A 83 44.63 -19.08 0.61
N LYS A 84 44.66 -20.27 1.22
CA LYS A 84 45.45 -21.43 0.75
C LYS A 84 44.89 -22.03 -0.55
N ILE A 85 43.64 -21.74 -0.90
CA ILE A 85 43.01 -22.22 -2.14
C ILE A 85 43.70 -21.56 -3.35
N THR A 86 44.46 -22.34 -4.12
CA THR A 86 45.17 -21.86 -5.31
C THR A 86 44.23 -21.65 -6.49
N ASN A 87 43.29 -22.58 -6.71
CA ASN A 87 42.33 -22.58 -7.80
C ASN A 87 40.89 -22.48 -7.25
N PRO A 88 40.39 -21.29 -6.93
CA PRO A 88 39.06 -21.11 -6.38
C PRO A 88 37.97 -21.44 -7.41
N SER A 89 36.84 -21.97 -6.95
CA SER A 89 35.68 -22.16 -7.81
C SER A 89 35.08 -20.82 -8.25
N ARG A 90 34.41 -20.78 -9.40
CA ARG A 90 33.76 -19.56 -9.91
C ARG A 90 32.77 -18.96 -8.90
N THR A 91 32.02 -19.81 -8.20
CA THR A 91 31.08 -19.36 -7.15
C THR A 91 31.78 -18.70 -5.98
N LEU A 92 32.94 -19.22 -5.56
CA LEU A 92 33.72 -18.59 -4.49
C LEU A 92 34.29 -17.24 -4.93
N VAL A 93 34.84 -17.18 -6.14
CA VAL A 93 35.35 -15.94 -6.73
C VAL A 93 34.26 -14.89 -6.76
N ASP A 94 33.08 -15.20 -7.30
CA ASP A 94 31.96 -14.26 -7.41
C ASP A 94 31.54 -13.70 -6.04
N VAL A 95 31.39 -14.56 -5.02
CA VAL A 95 31.09 -14.09 -3.64
C VAL A 95 32.18 -13.15 -3.11
N CYS A 96 33.45 -13.50 -3.26
CA CYS A 96 34.56 -12.66 -2.81
C CYS A 96 34.60 -11.31 -3.55
N GLU A 97 34.37 -11.30 -4.87
CA GLU A 97 34.31 -10.08 -5.68
C GLU A 97 33.15 -9.18 -5.24
N LYS A 98 31.97 -9.74 -4.95
CA LYS A 98 30.84 -8.96 -4.40
C LYS A 98 31.13 -8.41 -3.02
N ILE A 99 31.87 -9.13 -2.18
CA ILE A 99 32.29 -8.59 -0.88
C ILE A 99 33.24 -7.42 -1.06
N MET A 100 34.22 -7.51 -1.96
CA MET A 100 35.11 -6.38 -2.25
C MET A 100 34.32 -5.15 -2.71
N LEU A 101 33.28 -5.35 -3.54
CA LEU A 101 32.35 -4.30 -3.94
C LEU A 101 31.59 -3.69 -2.75
N ILE A 102 31.04 -4.52 -1.85
CA ILE A 102 30.31 -4.05 -0.67
C ILE A 102 31.21 -3.24 0.27
N LEU A 103 32.48 -3.64 0.38
CA LEU A 103 33.49 -2.98 1.20
C LEU A 103 34.12 -1.76 0.51
N ASP A 104 33.55 -1.30 -0.60
CA ASP A 104 34.03 -0.16 -1.41
C ASP A 104 35.51 -0.27 -1.80
N GLN A 105 35.97 -1.47 -2.13
CA GLN A 105 37.34 -1.68 -2.60
C GLN A 105 37.42 -1.43 -4.11
N THR A 106 38.48 -0.74 -4.54
CA THR A 106 38.66 -0.35 -5.95
C THR A 106 38.85 -1.55 -6.86
N GLU A 107 39.57 -2.57 -6.39
CA GLU A 107 39.90 -3.75 -7.18
C GLU A 107 39.21 -5.00 -6.66
N ASN A 108 38.20 -5.45 -7.42
CA ASN A 108 37.33 -6.56 -7.07
C ASN A 108 37.86 -7.86 -7.67
N THR A 109 39.02 -8.32 -7.20
CA THR A 109 39.60 -9.60 -7.61
C THR A 109 39.77 -10.52 -6.40
N PHE A 110 39.75 -11.83 -6.65
CA PHE A 110 40.01 -12.81 -5.58
C PHE A 110 41.40 -12.63 -4.94
N GLN A 111 42.40 -12.21 -5.72
CA GLN A 111 43.75 -12.00 -5.19
C GLN A 111 43.80 -10.81 -4.22
N ASN A 112 43.09 -9.72 -4.54
CA ASN A 112 43.01 -8.58 -3.62
C ASN A 112 42.17 -8.89 -2.40
N PHE A 113 41.12 -9.69 -2.54
CA PHE A 113 40.40 -10.24 -1.41
C PHE A 113 41.33 -11.06 -0.48
N LYS A 114 42.23 -11.89 -1.03
CA LYS A 114 43.26 -12.57 -0.22
C LYS A 114 44.18 -11.58 0.49
N THR A 115 44.61 -10.51 -0.18
CA THR A 115 45.47 -9.48 0.42
C THR A 115 44.75 -8.75 1.55
N LEU A 116 43.50 -8.33 1.34
CA LEU A 116 42.68 -7.67 2.36
C LEU A 116 42.50 -8.55 3.58
N THR A 117 42.14 -9.83 3.39
CA THR A 117 41.95 -10.77 4.51
C THR A 117 43.24 -11.13 5.26
N LYS A 118 44.45 -10.88 4.69
CA LYS A 118 45.71 -10.96 5.46
C LYS A 118 45.70 -9.94 6.60
N SER A 119 45.19 -8.73 6.34
CA SER A 119 44.91 -7.72 7.36
C SER A 119 43.53 -7.96 7.97
N PHE A 120 43.40 -9.05 8.73
CA PHE A 120 42.10 -9.51 9.24
C PHE A 120 41.38 -8.46 10.09
N SER A 121 42.10 -7.66 10.87
CA SER A 121 41.52 -6.55 11.65
C SER A 121 40.87 -5.50 10.75
N LEU A 122 41.57 -5.06 9.70
CA LEU A 122 41.02 -4.11 8.72
C LEU A 122 39.79 -4.69 8.03
N PHE A 123 39.88 -5.93 7.54
CA PHE A 123 38.76 -6.62 6.90
C PHE A 123 37.52 -6.66 7.81
N LYS A 124 37.70 -7.04 9.07
CA LYS A 124 36.61 -7.07 10.07
C LYS A 124 36.02 -5.70 10.33
N THR A 125 36.85 -4.67 10.47
CA THR A 125 36.39 -3.28 10.66
C THR A 125 35.54 -2.82 9.47
N LEU A 126 35.99 -3.09 8.24
CA LEU A 126 35.22 -2.75 7.03
C LEU A 126 33.89 -3.49 7.01
N MET A 127 33.86 -4.80 7.27
CA MET A 127 32.62 -5.56 7.34
C MET A 127 31.66 -4.98 8.38
N SER A 128 32.13 -4.71 9.59
CA SER A 128 31.31 -4.13 10.66
C SER A 128 30.78 -2.75 10.30
N SER A 129 31.57 -1.91 9.62
CA SER A 129 31.15 -0.57 9.20
C SER A 129 29.97 -0.59 8.22
N LYS A 130 29.80 -1.69 7.46
CA LYS A 130 28.73 -1.85 6.48
C LYS A 130 27.45 -2.47 7.03
N GLN A 131 27.45 -3.04 8.24
CA GLN A 131 26.32 -3.83 8.76
C GLN A 131 25.03 -3.00 8.98
N SER A 132 25.16 -1.72 9.30
CA SER A 132 24.03 -0.81 9.56
C SER A 132 23.85 0.24 8.46
N GLN A 133 24.62 0.17 7.38
CA GLN A 133 24.54 1.14 6.29
C GLN A 133 23.53 0.70 5.24
N ASN A 134 22.77 1.67 4.74
CA ASN A 134 21.95 1.48 3.55
C ASN A 134 22.87 1.37 2.32
N LEU A 135 22.76 0.26 1.61
CA LEU A 135 23.45 0.03 0.35
C LEU A 135 22.75 0.81 -0.77
N SER A 136 23.53 1.26 -1.75
CA SER A 136 22.97 1.88 -2.94
C SER A 136 22.24 0.87 -3.82
N ASP A 137 21.22 1.32 -4.56
CA ASP A 137 20.44 0.49 -5.46
C ASP A 137 21.32 -0.21 -6.51
N THR A 138 22.38 0.46 -6.97
CA THR A 138 23.38 -0.10 -7.89
C THR A 138 24.12 -1.28 -7.27
N LEU A 139 24.50 -1.16 -5.99
CA LEU A 139 25.20 -2.20 -5.26
C LEU A 139 24.28 -3.39 -4.98
N ILE A 140 23.04 -3.14 -4.54
CA ILE A 140 22.02 -4.19 -4.35
C ILE A 140 21.79 -4.97 -5.65
N ASN A 141 21.61 -4.28 -6.78
CA ASN A 141 21.44 -4.92 -8.09
C ASN A 141 22.63 -5.83 -8.48
N ASN A 142 23.85 -5.42 -8.14
CA ASN A 142 25.06 -6.22 -8.41
C ASN A 142 25.15 -7.49 -7.54
N ILE A 143 24.54 -7.48 -6.35
CA ILE A 143 24.59 -8.58 -5.38
C ILE A 143 23.36 -9.51 -5.52
N LEU A 144 22.26 -8.98 -6.06
CA LEU A 144 20.97 -9.67 -6.22
C LEU A 144 21.08 -11.09 -6.80
N PRO A 145 21.95 -11.39 -7.79
CA PRO A 145 22.10 -12.75 -8.30
C PRO A 145 22.57 -13.78 -7.25
N ILE A 146 23.41 -13.37 -6.30
CA ILE A 146 23.85 -14.22 -5.18
C ILE A 146 22.69 -14.47 -4.23
N TRP A 147 21.99 -13.40 -3.86
CA TRP A 147 20.86 -13.46 -2.92
C TRP A 147 19.72 -14.33 -3.46
N LYS A 148 19.35 -14.16 -4.74
CA LYS A 148 18.33 -15.00 -5.41
C LYS A 148 18.68 -16.49 -5.43
N ASN A 149 19.97 -16.81 -5.51
CA ASN A 149 20.47 -18.19 -5.56
C ASN A 149 21.09 -18.63 -4.23
N GLN A 150 20.69 -18.03 -3.11
CA GLN A 150 21.37 -18.19 -1.82
C GLN A 150 21.54 -19.66 -1.39
N THR A 151 20.50 -20.49 -1.52
CA THR A 151 20.54 -21.90 -1.11
C THR A 151 21.54 -22.69 -1.94
N LEU A 152 21.55 -22.47 -3.26
CA LEU A 152 22.48 -23.14 -4.18
C LEU A 152 23.92 -22.67 -3.97
N VAL A 153 24.13 -21.36 -3.82
CA VAL A 153 25.45 -20.77 -3.57
C VAL A 153 26.03 -21.29 -2.25
N GLN A 154 25.25 -21.28 -1.17
CA GLN A 154 25.68 -21.80 0.13
C GLN A 154 25.99 -23.30 0.07
N ALA A 155 25.13 -24.11 -0.57
CA ALA A 155 25.36 -25.55 -0.70
C ALA A 155 26.65 -25.87 -1.49
N LYS A 156 26.94 -25.11 -2.56
CA LYS A 156 28.20 -25.24 -3.32
C LYS A 156 29.41 -24.85 -2.48
N LEU A 157 29.32 -23.74 -1.74
CA LEU A 157 30.44 -23.22 -0.94
C LEU A 157 30.71 -24.04 0.31
N TYR A 158 29.68 -24.63 0.94
CA TYR A 158 29.83 -25.47 2.11
C TYR A 158 30.81 -26.64 1.87
N LYS A 159 30.81 -27.20 0.66
CA LYS A 159 31.72 -28.29 0.25
C LYS A 159 33.16 -27.83 0.00
N ILE A 160 33.38 -26.52 -0.19
CA ILE A 160 34.66 -25.96 -0.63
C ILE A 160 35.35 -25.24 0.53
N SER A 161 34.62 -24.36 1.21
CA SER A 161 35.16 -23.56 2.30
C SER A 161 34.04 -23.11 3.24
N LYS A 162 34.19 -23.43 4.52
CA LYS A 162 33.34 -22.92 5.60
C LYS A 162 33.35 -21.38 5.63
N CYS A 163 34.51 -20.75 5.41
CA CYS A 163 34.63 -19.30 5.32
C CYS A 163 33.83 -18.74 4.15
N GLY A 164 33.96 -19.33 2.96
CA GLY A 164 33.17 -18.94 1.78
C GLY A 164 31.66 -19.03 2.02
N CYS A 165 31.21 -20.08 2.70
CA CYS A 165 29.80 -20.24 3.09
C CYS A 165 29.33 -19.14 4.06
N LEU A 166 30.13 -18.79 5.07
CA LEU A 166 29.82 -17.70 6.01
C LEU A 166 29.79 -16.35 5.33
N LEU A 167 30.71 -16.11 4.39
CA LEU A 167 30.77 -14.89 3.59
C LEU A 167 29.52 -14.74 2.70
N ALA A 168 29.08 -15.81 2.04
CA ALA A 168 27.84 -15.80 1.27
C ALA A 168 26.62 -15.54 2.18
N LYS A 169 26.56 -16.19 3.35
CA LYS A 169 25.50 -15.95 4.34
C LYS A 169 25.48 -14.48 4.79
N TRP A 170 26.64 -13.89 5.06
CA TRP A 170 26.77 -12.48 5.45
C TRP A 170 26.23 -11.54 4.36
N VAL A 171 26.59 -11.79 3.10
CA VAL A 171 26.06 -11.02 1.96
C VAL A 171 24.53 -11.12 1.88
N ASN A 172 23.97 -12.31 2.06
CA ASN A 172 22.52 -12.51 2.00
C ASN A 172 21.78 -11.74 3.09
N LEU A 173 22.27 -11.85 4.34
CA LEU A 173 21.70 -11.15 5.49
C LEU A 173 21.82 -9.63 5.35
N LEU A 174 22.90 -9.13 4.76
CA LEU A 174 23.08 -7.70 4.52
C LEU A 174 22.04 -7.18 3.52
N VAL A 175 21.81 -7.90 2.42
CA VAL A 175 20.77 -7.55 1.43
C VAL A 175 19.39 -7.63 2.05
N GLU A 176 19.10 -8.69 2.80
CA GLU A 176 17.82 -8.88 3.48
C GLU A 176 17.52 -7.75 4.48
N TYR A 177 18.49 -7.37 5.31
CA TYR A 177 18.39 -6.22 6.22
C TYR A 177 18.08 -4.93 5.46
N ASN A 178 18.80 -4.68 4.36
CA ASN A 178 18.62 -3.47 3.55
C ASN A 178 17.23 -3.38 2.92
N LEU A 179 16.74 -4.47 2.32
CA LEU A 179 15.41 -4.50 1.69
C LEU A 179 14.29 -4.29 2.72
N LYS A 180 14.44 -4.88 3.92
CA LYS A 180 13.49 -4.69 5.02
C LYS A 180 13.50 -3.25 5.54
N THR A 181 14.69 -2.68 5.76
CA THR A 181 14.82 -1.27 6.18
C THR A 181 14.23 -0.31 5.15
N GLU A 182 14.42 -0.54 3.85
CA GLU A 182 13.79 0.30 2.82
C GLU A 182 12.26 0.16 2.81
N THR A 183 11.74 -1.05 3.01
CA THR A 183 10.29 -1.29 3.15
C THR A 183 9.70 -0.56 4.36
N ILE A 184 10.40 -0.56 5.49
CA ILE A 184 10.03 0.19 6.69
C ILE A 184 10.02 1.70 6.39
N ASN A 185 11.07 2.22 5.74
CA ASN A 185 11.19 3.64 5.43
C ASN A 185 10.10 4.12 4.45
N SER A 186 9.78 3.30 3.44
CA SER A 186 8.65 3.56 2.54
C SER A 186 7.32 3.61 3.31
N SER A 187 7.09 2.63 4.18
CA SER A 187 5.86 2.54 4.99
C SER A 187 5.73 3.72 5.97
N LYS A 188 6.82 4.11 6.64
CA LYS A 188 6.88 5.28 7.55
C LYS A 188 6.63 6.60 6.82
N ARG A 189 7.00 6.73 5.54
CA ARG A 189 6.66 7.90 4.72
C ARG A 189 5.16 7.94 4.38
N ARG A 190 4.54 6.77 4.17
CA ARG A 190 3.12 6.64 3.83
C ARG A 190 2.18 6.87 5.02
N GLU A 191 2.58 6.44 6.22
CA GLU A 191 1.80 6.57 7.44
C GLU A 191 1.25 7.99 7.71
N PRO A 192 2.06 9.07 7.75
CA PRO A 192 1.56 10.42 8.02
C PRO A 192 0.62 10.94 6.93
N VAL A 193 0.82 10.51 5.67
CA VAL A 193 -0.06 10.86 4.55
C VAL A 193 -1.45 10.24 4.73
N LEU A 194 -1.51 8.99 5.21
CA LEU A 194 -2.78 8.33 5.54
C LEU A 194 -3.46 9.00 6.74
N ASP A 195 -2.71 9.31 7.80
CA ASP A 195 -3.24 10.03 8.97
C ASP A 195 -3.84 11.40 8.57
N GLN A 196 -3.17 12.16 7.69
CA GLN A 196 -3.68 13.44 7.20
C GLN A 196 -4.98 13.26 6.40
N LYS A 197 -5.05 12.24 5.52
CA LYS A 197 -6.26 11.93 4.74
C LYS A 197 -7.42 11.51 5.65
N ILE A 198 -7.16 10.74 6.71
CA ILE A 198 -8.17 10.35 7.71
C ILE A 198 -8.69 11.58 8.45
N LYS A 199 -7.81 12.47 8.92
CA LYS A 199 -8.22 13.72 9.59
C LYS A 199 -9.10 14.59 8.68
N ALA A 200 -8.72 14.76 7.42
CA ALA A 200 -9.53 15.50 6.45
C ALA A 200 -10.89 14.83 6.19
N SER A 201 -10.91 13.50 6.03
CA SER A 201 -12.15 12.74 5.82
C SER A 201 -13.09 12.80 7.04
N ASN A 202 -12.56 12.80 8.26
CA ASN A 202 -13.34 12.98 9.49
C ASN A 202 -14.02 14.35 9.52
N ILE A 203 -13.31 15.43 9.17
CA ILE A 203 -13.89 16.79 9.11
C ILE A 203 -15.05 16.83 8.11
N ILE A 204 -14.89 16.21 6.94
CA ILE A 204 -15.94 16.11 5.92
C ILE A 204 -17.15 15.35 6.45
N VAL A 205 -16.94 14.17 7.03
CA VAL A 205 -18.01 13.34 7.61
C VAL A 205 -18.79 14.12 8.68
N SER A 206 -18.10 14.75 9.63
CA SER A 206 -18.75 15.56 10.66
C SER A 206 -19.49 16.78 10.11
N GLY A 207 -18.99 17.37 9.02
CA GLY A 207 -19.70 18.43 8.30
C GLY A 207 -21.00 17.95 7.67
N ILE A 208 -20.97 16.79 7.01
CA ILE A 208 -22.16 16.16 6.40
C ILE A 208 -23.16 15.73 7.48
N GLU A 209 -22.70 15.17 8.60
CA GLU A 209 -23.56 14.81 9.73
C GLU A 209 -24.28 16.04 10.32
N ARG A 210 -23.58 17.17 10.45
CA ARG A 210 -24.20 18.43 10.89
C ARG A 210 -25.24 18.94 9.88
N GLN A 211 -24.93 18.89 8.59
CA GLN A 211 -25.90 19.26 7.54
C GLN A 211 -27.14 18.36 7.58
N MET A 212 -26.95 17.06 7.76
CA MET A 212 -28.04 16.10 7.90
C MET A 212 -28.93 16.43 9.10
N GLU A 213 -28.33 16.77 10.24
CA GLU A 213 -29.09 17.13 11.46
C GLU A 213 -29.88 18.43 11.28
N ASN A 214 -29.27 19.46 10.69
CA ASN A 214 -29.97 20.71 10.37
C ASN A 214 -31.17 20.48 9.44
N ILE A 215 -31.04 19.61 8.42
CA ILE A 215 -32.15 19.30 7.51
C ILE A 215 -33.27 18.55 8.25
N LYS A 216 -32.94 17.60 9.13
CA LYS A 216 -33.93 16.90 9.96
C LYS A 216 -34.67 17.86 10.89
N GLU A 217 -33.98 18.81 11.50
CA GLU A 217 -34.58 19.85 12.34
C GLU A 217 -35.58 20.69 11.53
N MET A 218 -35.18 21.16 10.34
CA MET A 218 -36.08 21.90 9.44
C MET A 218 -37.31 21.08 9.02
N LEU A 219 -37.13 19.80 8.71
CA LEU A 219 -38.25 18.88 8.41
C LEU A 219 -39.18 18.71 9.61
N SER A 220 -38.64 18.62 10.82
CA SER A 220 -39.43 18.51 12.05
C SER A 220 -40.25 19.77 12.31
N ILE A 221 -39.66 20.95 12.13
CA ILE A 221 -40.36 22.24 12.26
C ILE A 221 -41.49 22.32 11.23
N LYS A 222 -41.20 22.06 9.95
CA LYS A 222 -42.20 22.08 8.88
C LYS A 222 -43.35 21.09 9.13
N LYS A 223 -43.03 19.88 9.60
CA LYS A 223 -44.03 18.88 9.95
C LYS A 223 -44.95 19.37 11.08
N HIS A 224 -44.37 19.92 12.14
CA HIS A 224 -45.12 20.50 13.26
C HIS A 224 -46.01 21.68 12.80
N ASP A 225 -45.51 22.55 11.92
CA ASP A 225 -46.29 23.66 11.35
C ASP A 225 -47.49 23.16 10.54
N PHE A 226 -47.35 22.04 9.81
CA PHE A 226 -48.46 21.40 9.11
C PHE A 226 -49.48 20.79 10.08
N GLU A 227 -49.04 20.11 11.14
CA GLU A 227 -49.91 19.44 12.11
C GLU A 227 -50.74 20.43 12.95
N ASN A 228 -50.24 21.65 13.20
CA ASN A 228 -50.94 22.65 14.01
C ASN A 228 -51.87 23.60 13.22
N ARG A 229 -52.04 23.42 11.91
CA ARG A 229 -53.04 24.19 11.13
C ARG A 229 -54.44 23.63 11.38
N LEU A 230 -55.18 24.31 12.26
CA LEU A 230 -56.52 23.96 12.77
C LEU A 230 -57.64 23.83 11.73
N ASP A 231 -57.45 24.23 10.47
CA ASP A 231 -58.53 24.34 9.47
C ASP A 231 -58.48 23.31 8.31
N MET A 232 -57.65 22.26 8.39
CA MET A 232 -57.71 21.16 7.41
C MET A 232 -58.42 19.92 7.98
N PRO A 233 -59.49 19.42 7.33
CA PRO A 233 -60.13 18.18 7.75
C PRO A 233 -59.13 17.03 7.69
N HIS A 234 -58.91 16.39 8.85
CA HIS A 234 -57.89 15.37 9.12
C HIS A 234 -57.88 14.21 8.10
N GLU A 235 -59.00 13.93 7.43
CA GLU A 235 -59.16 12.83 6.46
C GLU A 235 -58.46 13.06 5.11
N GLU A 236 -58.30 14.30 4.64
CA GLU A 236 -57.51 14.55 3.41
C GLU A 236 -55.99 14.50 3.66
N PHE A 237 -55.56 14.70 4.90
CA PHE A 237 -54.15 14.77 5.28
C PHE A 237 -53.49 13.39 5.31
N THR A 238 -54.12 12.39 5.94
CA THR A 238 -53.62 11.01 6.00
C THR A 238 -53.72 10.29 4.66
N ALA A 239 -54.73 10.60 3.84
CA ALA A 239 -54.87 10.00 2.51
C ALA A 239 -53.88 10.54 1.47
N LYS A 240 -53.47 11.82 1.55
CA LYS A 240 -52.51 12.43 0.61
C LYS A 240 -51.04 12.19 0.98
N PHE A 241 -50.70 11.95 2.25
CA PHE A 241 -49.32 11.65 2.67
C PHE A 241 -48.96 10.15 2.65
N ASN A 242 -49.95 9.24 2.73
CA ASN A 242 -49.71 7.80 2.61
C ASN A 242 -49.45 7.33 1.16
N PHE A 243 -49.44 8.24 0.16
CA PHE A 243 -49.23 7.88 -1.24
C PHE A 243 -47.77 7.54 -1.60
N PHE A 244 -46.83 7.75 -0.68
CA PHE A 244 -45.40 7.39 -0.85
C PHE A 244 -44.91 6.31 0.11
N GLY A 245 -45.82 5.64 0.82
CA GLY A 245 -45.50 4.55 1.73
C GLY A 245 -45.20 3.23 0.99
N ASN A 246 -43.93 2.83 1.01
CA ASN A 246 -43.44 1.46 0.84
C ASN A 246 -43.71 0.76 -0.50
N ASP A 247 -43.25 1.33 -1.62
CA ASP A 247 -42.94 0.49 -2.78
C ASP A 247 -41.45 0.12 -2.75
N ASP A 248 -41.13 -1.02 -2.17
CA ASP A 248 -39.87 -1.77 -2.36
C ASP A 248 -39.78 -2.33 -3.81
N GLY A 249 -40.21 -1.52 -4.78
CA GLY A 249 -40.29 -1.83 -6.19
C GLY A 249 -38.96 -1.54 -6.88
N TYR A 250 -38.22 -2.62 -7.17
CA TYR A 250 -37.14 -2.73 -8.14
C TYR A 250 -37.04 -1.57 -9.15
N PHE A 251 -36.16 -0.61 -8.86
CA PHE A 251 -35.74 0.39 -9.85
C PHE A 251 -34.81 -0.30 -10.86
N ARG A 252 -35.39 -0.78 -11.95
CA ARG A 252 -34.67 -1.29 -13.12
C ARG A 252 -34.15 -0.09 -13.91
N GLU A 253 -32.85 0.19 -13.80
CA GLU A 253 -32.17 1.20 -14.61
C GLU A 253 -32.16 0.79 -16.09
N ASP A 254 -33.04 1.37 -16.88
CA ASP A 254 -32.87 1.49 -18.34
C ASP A 254 -32.56 2.95 -18.66
N THR A 255 -31.27 3.30 -18.67
CA THR A 255 -30.80 4.65 -19.03
C THR A 255 -30.59 4.73 -20.54
N ARG A 256 -31.63 5.17 -21.26
CA ARG A 256 -31.44 5.83 -22.56
C ARG A 256 -30.94 7.26 -22.34
N LYS A 257 -29.75 7.51 -22.86
CA LYS A 257 -29.06 8.79 -22.93
C LYS A 257 -29.92 9.86 -23.61
N MET A 258 -30.19 10.97 -22.92
CA MET A 258 -30.27 12.30 -23.54
C MET A 258 -29.45 13.28 -22.70
N GLY A 259 -28.47 13.90 -23.35
CA GLY A 259 -27.51 14.79 -22.73
C GLY A 259 -28.13 16.13 -22.36
N ARG A 260 -27.91 16.54 -21.10
CA ARG A 260 -27.80 17.95 -20.73
C ARG A 260 -26.38 18.17 -20.23
N GLN A 261 -25.66 19.04 -20.94
CA GLN A 261 -24.31 19.47 -20.59
C GLN A 261 -24.37 20.24 -19.27
N SER A 262 -23.68 19.71 -18.26
CA SER A 262 -23.36 20.43 -17.02
C SER A 262 -21.98 21.05 -17.16
N ILE A 263 -21.90 22.34 -16.86
CA ILE A 263 -20.68 23.14 -16.84
C ILE A 263 -19.91 22.76 -15.56
N LEU A 264 -19.09 21.72 -15.64
CA LEU A 264 -18.00 21.41 -14.71
C LEU A 264 -17.11 20.35 -15.40
N SER A 265 -16.30 20.82 -16.35
CA SER A 265 -15.37 19.96 -17.10
C SER A 265 -14.15 20.75 -17.54
N GLU A 266 -13.32 21.17 -16.57
CA GLU A 266 -11.92 21.52 -16.83
C GLU A 266 -11.02 20.77 -15.84
N LEU A 267 -11.04 19.44 -15.92
CA LEU A 267 -9.89 18.64 -15.54
C LEU A 267 -9.61 17.64 -16.66
N ASN A 268 -8.42 17.77 -17.21
CA ASN A 268 -7.93 17.11 -18.42
C ASN A 268 -7.87 15.57 -18.23
N PRO A 269 -8.66 14.76 -18.96
CA PRO A 269 -8.71 13.31 -18.77
C PRO A 269 -7.50 12.54 -19.36
N ASN A 270 -6.51 13.24 -19.92
CA ASN A 270 -5.33 12.61 -20.54
C ASN A 270 -4.13 12.41 -19.59
N LEU A 271 -4.32 12.50 -18.26
CA LEU A 271 -3.23 12.33 -17.28
C LEU A 271 -3.37 11.12 -16.35
N MET A 272 -4.17 10.11 -16.71
CA MET A 272 -4.09 8.79 -16.06
C MET A 272 -3.56 7.74 -17.04
N SER A 273 -2.37 7.23 -16.75
CA SER A 273 -1.81 6.07 -17.44
C SER A 273 -2.77 4.89 -17.27
N LYS A 274 -3.08 4.24 -18.39
CA LYS A 274 -3.85 3.00 -18.45
C LYS A 274 -3.05 1.86 -17.82
N THR A 275 -3.10 1.71 -16.50
CA THR A 275 -2.87 0.43 -15.84
C THR A 275 -4.23 -0.14 -15.44
N ALA A 276 -4.81 -0.93 -16.34
CA ALA A 276 -5.99 -1.71 -16.02
C ALA A 276 -5.64 -2.68 -14.89
N PHE A 277 -6.43 -2.66 -13.82
CA PHE A 277 -6.40 -3.67 -12.77
C PHE A 277 -6.63 -5.06 -13.40
N PRO A 278 -5.89 -6.11 -13.01
CA PRO A 278 -6.13 -7.44 -13.57
C PRO A 278 -7.55 -7.90 -13.24
N ASN A 279 -8.24 -8.40 -14.27
CA ASN A 279 -9.56 -9.00 -14.12
C ASN A 279 -9.43 -10.30 -13.32
N LEU A 280 -9.76 -10.26 -12.03
CA LEU A 280 -9.69 -11.42 -11.13
C LEU A 280 -10.72 -12.51 -11.48
N SER A 281 -11.56 -12.27 -12.49
CA SER A 281 -12.51 -13.24 -13.04
C SER A 281 -11.99 -14.01 -14.26
N ASP A 282 -10.74 -13.79 -14.68
CA ASP A 282 -10.14 -14.52 -15.82
C ASP A 282 -9.78 -15.97 -15.42
N PRO A 283 -10.42 -17.01 -16.01
CA PRO A 283 -10.16 -18.41 -15.68
C PRO A 283 -8.72 -18.85 -15.98
N HIS A 284 -8.00 -18.14 -16.86
CA HIS A 284 -6.62 -18.47 -17.22
C HIS A 284 -5.58 -18.06 -16.17
N LEU A 285 -5.97 -17.28 -15.14
CA LEU A 285 -5.08 -16.95 -14.02
C LEU A 285 -4.77 -18.14 -13.10
N TYR A 286 -5.54 -19.23 -13.20
CA TYR A 286 -5.46 -20.39 -12.32
C TYR A 286 -5.20 -21.71 -13.05
N ASP A 287 -4.87 -21.67 -14.34
CA ASP A 287 -4.62 -22.88 -15.12
C ASP A 287 -3.23 -23.46 -14.75
N GLU A 288 -3.20 -24.64 -14.14
CA GLU A 288 -2.00 -25.27 -13.56
C GLU A 288 -0.93 -25.65 -14.61
N ASN A 289 -1.24 -25.56 -15.91
CA ASN A 289 -0.41 -26.08 -16.99
C ASN A 289 0.36 -25.05 -17.84
N SER A 290 0.41 -23.77 -17.45
CA SER A 290 1.06 -22.73 -18.26
C SER A 290 2.19 -21.94 -17.58
N ILE A 291 2.95 -22.54 -16.66
CA ILE A 291 4.20 -21.92 -16.17
C ILE A 291 5.36 -22.34 -17.08
N LYS A 292 5.44 -21.75 -18.29
CA LYS A 292 6.74 -21.61 -18.96
C LYS A 292 7.51 -20.55 -18.17
N MET A 293 8.64 -20.94 -17.59
CA MET A 293 9.60 -20.05 -16.93
C MET A 293 10.11 -19.00 -17.93
N ILE A 294 9.39 -17.89 -18.05
CA ILE A 294 9.91 -16.68 -18.68
C ILE A 294 10.94 -16.14 -17.70
N GLY A 295 12.22 -16.18 -18.08
CA GLY A 295 13.30 -15.55 -17.34
C GLY A 295 13.08 -14.04 -17.30
N HIS A 296 12.32 -13.56 -16.32
CA HIS A 296 12.13 -12.14 -16.11
C HIS A 296 13.45 -11.55 -15.60
N ASN A 297 14.01 -10.64 -16.39
CA ASN A 297 15.04 -9.70 -15.94
C ASN A 297 14.43 -8.77 -14.89
N ILE A 298 14.31 -9.25 -13.66
CA ILE A 298 13.87 -8.44 -12.53
C ILE A 298 15.02 -7.49 -12.18
N LYS A 299 14.87 -6.24 -12.60
CA LYS A 299 15.70 -5.10 -12.20
C LYS A 299 15.06 -4.47 -10.97
N TYR A 300 15.83 -4.21 -9.91
CA TYR A 300 15.33 -3.44 -8.77
C TYR A 300 15.30 -1.96 -9.16
N GLU A 301 14.09 -1.41 -9.29
CA GLU A 301 13.83 0.01 -9.55
C GLU A 301 13.38 0.68 -8.25
N GLY A 302 14.29 0.82 -7.30
CA GLY A 302 14.03 1.56 -6.07
C GLY A 302 13.77 3.05 -6.36
N LYS A 303 12.81 3.63 -5.61
CA LYS A 303 12.47 5.06 -5.40
C LYS A 303 11.20 5.65 -6.03
N TYR A 304 10.48 4.98 -6.94
CA TYR A 304 9.33 5.63 -7.62
C TYR A 304 7.95 4.95 -7.52
N ASP A 305 7.79 3.88 -6.76
CA ASP A 305 6.47 3.26 -6.63
C ASP A 305 5.62 3.87 -5.50
N ASP A 306 4.78 4.84 -5.87
CA ASP A 306 3.58 5.24 -5.12
C ASP A 306 2.56 4.08 -4.98
N ALA A 307 2.72 3.03 -5.80
CA ALA A 307 2.05 1.76 -5.65
C ALA A 307 2.79 0.91 -4.60
N GLY A 308 2.45 1.11 -3.32
CA GLY A 308 3.04 0.41 -2.17
C GLY A 308 2.80 -1.11 -2.14
N CYS A 309 3.32 -1.84 -3.12
CA CYS A 309 3.46 -3.28 -3.12
C CYS A 309 4.77 -3.56 -3.85
N PHE A 310 5.84 -3.82 -3.09
CA PHE A 310 6.93 -4.61 -3.66
C PHE A 310 6.31 -5.93 -4.08
N SER A 311 5.97 -6.08 -5.35
CA SER A 311 5.73 -7.39 -5.96
C SER A 311 7.06 -8.11 -6.16
N ILE A 312 7.91 -8.12 -5.12
CA ILE A 312 8.78 -9.25 -4.90
C ILE A 312 7.84 -10.27 -4.26
N LYS A 313 7.25 -11.13 -5.09
CA LYS A 313 6.63 -12.37 -4.58
C LYS A 313 7.71 -13.05 -3.75
N PHE A 314 7.62 -12.90 -2.43
CA PHE A 314 8.31 -13.77 -1.50
C PHE A 314 7.70 -15.14 -1.73
N PHE A 315 8.29 -15.90 -2.64
CA PHE A 315 8.14 -17.34 -2.58
C PHE A 315 8.89 -17.74 -1.31
N CYS A 316 8.16 -17.86 -0.21
CA CYS A 316 8.60 -18.69 0.90
C CYS A 316 9.00 -20.04 0.29
N LEU A 317 10.29 -20.37 0.40
CA LEU A 317 10.80 -21.71 0.13
C LEU A 317 10.47 -22.63 1.30
#